data_AF-A0A5J4XIT6-F1
#
_entry.id   AF-A0A5J4XIT6-F1
#
_cell.length_a   1.000
_cell.length_b   1.000
_cell.length_c   1.000
_cell.angle_alpha   90.00
_cell.angle_beta   90.00
_cell.angle_gamma   90.00
#
_symmetry.space_group_name_H-M   'P 1'
#
loop_
_entity.id
_entity.type
_entity.pdbx_description
1 polymer ?
#
loop_
_entity_poly.entity_id
_entity_poly.type
_entity_poly.pdbx_seq_one_letter_code
_entity_poly.pdbx_strand_id
1 'polypeptide(L)'
;MPKHVSTVARSELVRARVITRSHSVEASSRFSVHLPSVPRLRTPFRTTPEQTSAAVQRFLVGQNDRAKRCKSAAAAEPIAFARTDIAEPEEEDFYSILGVAYNANEAQIKKAYYAIMRECHPDLSQDEESLEFSTVINEIYETLKHPDRRAAYDAIVGISGDAINPFTDTSFERDQVFVDELTCIGCRNCANVCPNTYQMEPDFGRARAMAQKVDNDEMLQESLDCCPVDCIHWVTAPQLSLLENSMSKLERTNVHLLNTHGGNRGGVNVFLEASIAWEKRQAGIRAKRHVAESQARWAKWGAATGVATGHAAKAGREEAGPVPRGSAADTASAAARAARRWRDLQRMKRNNADRLMISSVDD
;
A
#
# COMPACT_ATOMS: atom_id res chain seq x y z
N MET A 1 -44.12 -48.76 7.19
CA MET A 1 -44.60 -49.14 5.84
C MET A 1 -46.10 -49.30 5.91
N PRO A 2 -46.94 -48.90 4.91
CA PRO A 2 -46.67 -48.33 3.57
C PRO A 2 -47.03 -46.82 3.47
N LYS A 3 -46.29 -46.00 2.73
CA LYS A 3 -46.39 -45.64 1.29
C LYS A 3 -47.67 -44.86 0.91
N HIS A 4 -47.52 -43.55 0.72
CA HIS A 4 -48.25 -42.83 -0.33
C HIS A 4 -47.26 -42.06 -1.20
N VAL A 5 -47.29 -42.41 -2.48
CA VAL A 5 -46.56 -41.84 -3.61
C VAL A 5 -47.59 -41.12 -4.47
N SER A 6 -47.27 -39.90 -4.91
CA SER A 6 -47.86 -39.21 -6.08
C SER A 6 -46.94 -38.02 -6.35
N THR A 7 -45.97 -38.03 -7.28
CA THR A 7 -46.04 -38.05 -8.76
C THR A 7 -47.05 -37.08 -9.38
N VAL A 8 -46.61 -35.84 -9.65
CA VAL A 8 -46.92 -35.15 -10.91
C VAL A 8 -45.72 -34.28 -11.29
N ALA A 9 -45.16 -34.57 -12.46
CA ALA A 9 -44.23 -33.73 -13.21
C ALA A 9 -45.00 -32.81 -14.16
N ARG A 10 -44.48 -31.59 -14.39
CA ARG A 10 -44.56 -30.77 -15.63
C ARG A 10 -43.80 -29.46 -15.35
N SER A 11 -42.56 -29.28 -15.79
CA SER A 11 -42.11 -28.89 -17.14
C SER A 11 -42.87 -27.70 -17.71
N GLU A 12 -42.28 -26.50 -17.64
CA GLU A 12 -42.46 -25.50 -18.69
C GLU A 12 -41.24 -24.59 -18.79
N LEU A 13 -40.57 -24.68 -19.93
CA LEU A 13 -39.55 -23.76 -20.42
C LEU A 13 -40.18 -22.39 -20.68
N VAL A 14 -39.57 -21.32 -20.18
CA VAL A 14 -39.79 -19.97 -20.74
C VAL A 14 -38.54 -19.54 -21.49
N ARG A 15 -38.74 -19.37 -22.79
CA ARG A 15 -37.77 -19.03 -23.82
C ARG A 15 -37.08 -17.69 -23.56
N ALA A 16 -35.75 -17.70 -23.62
CA ALA A 16 -34.92 -16.53 -23.83
C ALA A 16 -35.28 -15.87 -25.18
N ARG A 17 -35.60 -14.57 -25.15
CA ARG A 17 -35.81 -13.76 -26.34
C ARG A 17 -34.60 -12.85 -26.51
N VAL A 18 -33.66 -13.31 -27.33
CA VAL A 18 -32.52 -12.54 -27.82
C VAL A 18 -33.08 -11.41 -28.69
N ILE A 19 -32.94 -10.15 -28.23
CA ILE A 19 -33.17 -8.97 -29.05
C ILE A 19 -31.79 -8.52 -29.54
N THR A 20 -31.44 -8.92 -30.76
CA THR A 20 -30.35 -8.32 -31.51
C THR A 20 -30.81 -6.95 -32.02
N ARG A 21 -30.18 -5.87 -31.53
CA ARG A 21 -30.28 -4.55 -32.16
C ARG A 21 -28.96 -4.24 -32.83
N SER A 22 -28.93 -4.52 -34.14
CA SER A 22 -27.94 -4.01 -35.08
C SER A 22 -28.14 -2.52 -35.28
N HIS A 23 -27.15 -1.71 -34.88
CA HIS A 23 -27.04 -0.33 -35.34
C HIS A 23 -25.83 -0.22 -36.27
N SER A 24 -26.15 0.10 -37.52
CA SER A 24 -25.25 0.37 -38.62
C SER A 24 -24.35 1.57 -38.31
N VAL A 25 -23.05 1.39 -38.53
CA VAL A 25 -22.06 2.47 -38.58
C VAL A 25 -21.80 2.84 -40.03
N GLU A 26 -22.38 3.96 -40.46
CA GLU A 26 -21.91 4.74 -41.61
C GLU A 26 -22.08 6.23 -41.30
N ALA A 27 -20.97 6.95 -41.17
CA ALA A 27 -20.76 8.23 -41.86
C ALA A 27 -19.39 8.81 -41.47
N SER A 28 -18.55 8.81 -42.49
CA SER A 28 -17.28 9.52 -42.61
C SER A 28 -17.42 10.99 -42.23
N SER A 29 -16.57 11.47 -41.32
CA SER A 29 -16.25 12.90 -41.22
C SER A 29 -14.77 13.03 -40.87
N ARG A 30 -14.02 13.56 -41.83
CA ARG A 30 -12.59 13.85 -41.76
C ARG A 30 -12.36 14.92 -40.71
N PHE A 31 -11.88 14.54 -39.53
CA PHE A 31 -11.34 15.50 -38.57
C PHE A 31 -9.87 15.76 -38.91
N SER A 32 -9.63 16.92 -39.51
CA SER A 32 -8.29 17.39 -39.86
C SER A 32 -7.58 17.82 -38.58
N VAL A 33 -6.54 17.07 -38.19
CA VAL A 33 -5.62 17.42 -37.11
C VAL A 33 -4.88 18.71 -37.49
N HIS A 34 -5.13 19.79 -36.76
CA HIS A 34 -4.31 21.00 -36.82
C HIS A 34 -3.27 20.92 -35.70
N LEU A 35 -2.03 20.54 -36.05
CA LEU A 35 -0.90 20.61 -35.13
C LEU A 35 -0.58 22.08 -34.84
N PRO A 36 -0.46 22.50 -33.56
CA PRO A 36 0.09 23.80 -33.23
C PRO A 36 1.58 23.85 -33.59
N SER A 37 1.99 24.95 -34.23
CA SER A 37 3.35 25.20 -34.69
C SER A 37 4.33 25.32 -33.53
N VAL A 38 5.40 24.53 -33.57
CA VAL A 38 6.51 24.54 -32.59
C VAL A 38 7.34 25.83 -32.76
N PRO A 39 7.58 26.63 -31.70
CA PRO A 39 8.46 27.79 -31.79
C PRO A 39 9.93 27.35 -31.97
N ARG A 40 10.59 27.90 -33.00
CA ARG A 40 12.02 27.70 -33.28
C ARG A 40 12.88 28.17 -32.11
N LEU A 41 13.69 27.26 -31.59
CA LEU A 41 14.79 27.56 -30.67
C LEU A 41 15.79 28.52 -31.33
N ARG A 42 16.09 29.62 -30.64
CA ARG A 42 17.20 30.53 -31.00
C ARG A 42 18.54 29.82 -30.77
N THR A 43 19.36 29.81 -31.79
CA THR A 43 20.75 29.32 -31.77
C THR A 43 21.62 30.15 -30.81
N PRO A 44 22.56 29.54 -30.08
CA PRO A 44 23.47 30.28 -29.21
C PRO A 44 24.45 31.13 -30.03
N PHE A 45 24.71 32.32 -29.49
CA PHE A 45 25.60 33.35 -30.02
C PHE A 45 27.03 32.82 -30.12
N ARG A 46 27.62 32.93 -31.31
CA ARG A 46 29.02 32.60 -31.61
C ARG A 46 29.88 33.80 -31.24
N THR A 47 30.63 33.73 -30.15
CA THR A 47 31.67 34.72 -29.82
C THR A 47 33.01 34.27 -30.39
N THR A 48 33.70 35.18 -31.07
CA THR A 48 35.01 34.98 -31.70
C THR A 48 36.15 35.07 -30.69
N PRO A 49 37.30 34.42 -30.96
CA PRO A 49 38.39 34.29 -30.02
C PRO A 49 39.45 35.35 -30.30
N GLU A 50 39.29 36.55 -29.77
CA GLU A 50 40.39 37.48 -29.61
C GLU A 50 39.98 38.55 -28.62
N GLN A 51 40.91 38.92 -27.75
CA GLN A 51 40.79 39.84 -26.62
C GLN A 51 40.64 39.19 -25.24
N THR A 52 41.83 38.84 -24.75
CA THR A 52 42.37 39.17 -23.43
C THR A 52 41.89 38.31 -22.26
N SER A 53 42.69 37.35 -21.79
CA SER A 53 44.00 37.55 -21.12
C SER A 53 43.88 38.47 -19.91
N ALA A 54 43.38 37.93 -18.78
CA ALA A 54 43.61 38.45 -17.42
C ALA A 54 43.00 37.57 -16.31
N ALA A 55 41.97 36.75 -16.59
CA ALA A 55 41.21 36.07 -15.54
C ALA A 55 41.46 34.55 -15.40
N VAL A 56 42.10 33.90 -16.37
CA VAL A 56 42.26 32.43 -16.39
C VAL A 56 43.64 31.97 -15.86
N GLN A 57 44.55 32.90 -15.58
CA GLN A 57 45.94 32.59 -15.23
C GLN A 57 46.27 32.70 -13.74
N ARG A 58 45.30 32.37 -12.86
CA ARG A 58 45.48 32.35 -11.40
C ARG A 58 44.89 31.15 -10.67
N PHE A 59 44.53 30.06 -11.35
CA PHE A 59 43.88 28.93 -10.68
C PHE A 59 44.65 27.60 -10.68
N LEU A 60 45.81 27.51 -11.33
CA LEU A 60 46.63 26.30 -11.27
C LEU A 60 48.10 26.66 -11.19
N VAL A 61 48.63 26.64 -9.96
CA VAL A 61 50.00 26.30 -9.51
C VAL A 61 50.28 27.06 -8.20
N GLY A 62 50.50 26.33 -7.12
CA GLY A 62 50.81 26.84 -5.77
C GLY A 62 50.14 25.97 -4.69
N GLN A 63 50.50 24.70 -4.60
CA GLN A 63 51.49 24.19 -3.63
C GLN A 63 51.12 24.48 -2.17
N ASN A 64 50.80 23.37 -1.47
CA ASN A 64 51.26 23.01 -0.13
C ASN A 64 51.67 24.18 0.78
N ASP A 65 50.79 24.55 1.71
CA ASP A 65 51.15 24.84 3.10
C ASP A 65 49.88 25.14 3.92
N ARG A 66 49.20 24.08 4.37
CA ARG A 66 48.25 24.22 5.50
C ARG A 66 48.18 22.99 6.39
N ALA A 67 49.28 22.26 6.50
CA ALA A 67 49.56 21.37 7.62
C ALA A 67 50.36 22.17 8.66
N LYS A 68 49.70 23.00 9.47
CA LYS A 68 50.24 23.68 10.68
C LYS A 68 49.20 24.60 11.33
N ARG A 69 48.04 24.07 11.76
CA ARG A 69 47.23 24.74 12.79
C ARG A 69 46.29 23.79 13.55
N CYS A 70 46.89 22.84 14.27
CA CYS A 70 46.22 22.13 15.34
C CYS A 70 47.17 22.10 16.54
N LYS A 71 47.06 23.10 17.43
CA LYS A 71 47.54 23.02 18.81
C LYS A 71 46.47 23.65 19.71
N SER A 72 46.07 22.86 20.70
CA SER A 72 45.29 23.18 21.90
C SER A 72 43.88 23.75 21.76
N ALA A 73 42.90 22.85 21.76
CA ALA A 73 41.75 22.96 22.66
C ALA A 73 41.33 21.52 23.03
N ALA A 74 41.71 21.11 24.23
CA ALA A 74 41.31 19.86 24.85
C ALA A 74 39.90 19.98 25.44
N ALA A 75 39.24 18.83 25.56
CA ALA A 75 37.95 18.58 26.21
C ALA A 75 36.69 19.03 25.44
N ALA A 76 36.30 18.22 24.46
CA ALA A 76 34.89 17.97 24.18
C ALA A 76 34.69 16.45 24.25
N GLU A 77 33.87 16.01 25.22
CA GLU A 77 33.46 14.61 25.36
C GLU A 77 32.84 14.10 24.06
N PRO A 78 32.95 12.79 23.74
CA PRO A 78 32.37 12.27 22.52
C PRO A 78 30.86 12.32 22.67
N ILE A 79 30.24 13.35 22.10
CA ILE A 79 28.82 13.30 21.76
C ILE A 79 28.70 12.13 20.82
N ALA A 80 28.21 11.01 21.34
CA ALA A 80 27.75 9.91 20.54
C ALA A 80 26.79 10.52 19.52
N PHE A 81 27.26 10.63 18.27
CA PHE A 81 26.40 10.91 17.15
C PHE A 81 25.51 9.67 17.04
N ALA A 82 24.46 9.66 17.86
CA ALA A 82 23.29 8.85 17.60
C ALA A 82 22.99 9.15 16.14
N ARG A 83 23.26 8.17 15.29
CA ARG A 83 22.56 8.06 14.03
C ARG A 83 21.11 8.08 14.47
N THR A 84 20.48 9.25 14.38
CA THR A 84 19.06 9.29 14.24
C THR A 84 18.84 8.53 12.95
N ASP A 85 18.60 7.24 13.12
CA ASP A 85 17.86 6.46 12.19
C ASP A 85 16.72 7.39 11.78
N ILE A 86 16.77 7.84 10.53
CA ILE A 86 15.59 8.37 9.89
C ILE A 86 14.65 7.17 9.99
N ALA A 87 13.79 7.19 11.00
CA ALA A 87 12.68 6.28 11.11
C ALA A 87 11.83 6.60 9.89
N GLU A 88 12.17 5.94 8.78
CA GLU A 88 11.27 5.79 7.67
C GLU A 88 9.95 5.33 8.29
N PRO A 89 8.83 5.95 7.93
CA PRO A 89 7.57 5.72 8.59
C PRO A 89 7.40 4.22 8.72
N GLU A 90 7.30 3.73 9.96
CA GLU A 90 7.07 2.32 10.24
C GLU A 90 5.70 2.02 9.65
N GLU A 91 5.68 1.64 8.38
CA GLU A 91 4.50 1.12 7.76
C GLU A 91 4.09 -0.10 8.60
N GLU A 92 2.84 -0.09 9.05
CA GLU A 92 2.28 -1.10 9.93
C GLU A 92 2.14 -2.43 9.17
N ASP A 93 3.26 -3.13 9.02
CA ASP A 93 3.34 -4.43 8.39
C ASP A 93 3.00 -5.55 9.38
N PHE A 94 2.63 -6.73 8.87
CA PHE A 94 2.29 -7.90 9.68
C PHE A 94 3.43 -8.31 10.62
N TYR A 95 4.67 -8.11 10.18
CA TYR A 95 5.86 -8.35 10.99
C TYR A 95 5.99 -7.34 12.14
N SER A 96 5.72 -6.06 11.87
CA SER A 96 5.72 -4.99 12.87
C SER A 96 4.63 -5.21 13.92
N ILE A 97 3.43 -5.64 13.50
CA ILE A 97 2.30 -5.96 14.39
C ILE A 97 2.64 -7.11 15.34
N LEU A 98 3.34 -8.14 14.85
CA LEU A 98 3.82 -9.26 15.66
C LEU A 98 5.11 -8.93 16.44
N GLY A 99 5.77 -7.81 16.18
CA GLY A 99 7.05 -7.44 16.79
C GLY A 99 8.22 -8.35 16.38
N VAL A 100 8.21 -8.86 15.14
CA VAL A 100 9.25 -9.74 14.59
C VAL A 100 9.92 -9.14 13.36
N ALA A 101 11.15 -9.57 13.06
CA ALA A 101 11.84 -9.15 11.85
C ALA A 101 11.27 -9.82 10.58
N TYR A 102 11.45 -9.20 9.41
CA TYR A 102 11.01 -9.76 8.11
C TYR A 102 11.64 -11.13 7.78
N ASN A 103 12.85 -11.37 8.28
CA ASN A 103 13.58 -12.65 8.13
C ASN A 103 13.30 -13.63 9.29
N ALA A 104 12.27 -13.39 10.11
CA ALA A 104 11.94 -14.26 11.21
C ALA A 104 11.55 -15.67 10.73
N ASN A 105 12.05 -16.68 11.44
CA ASN A 105 11.71 -18.08 11.20
C ASN A 105 10.30 -18.40 11.74
N GLU A 106 9.68 -19.47 11.26
CA GLU A 106 8.34 -19.91 11.67
C GLU A 106 8.22 -20.07 13.20
N ALA A 107 9.27 -20.61 13.85
CA ALA A 107 9.29 -20.74 15.31
C ALA A 107 9.24 -19.40 16.05
N GLN A 108 9.85 -18.33 15.50
CA GLN A 108 9.81 -16.99 16.08
C GLN A 108 8.43 -16.36 15.90
N ILE A 109 7.83 -16.51 14.71
CA ILE A 109 6.47 -16.04 14.40
C ILE A 109 5.46 -16.71 15.34
N LYS A 110 5.55 -18.03 15.49
CA LYS A 110 4.70 -18.81 16.39
C LYS A 110 4.84 -18.37 17.85
N LYS A 111 6.07 -18.11 18.30
CA LYS A 111 6.34 -17.63 19.66
C LYS A 111 5.72 -16.25 19.92
N ALA A 112 5.88 -15.32 18.97
CA ALA A 112 5.32 -13.97 19.05
C ALA A 112 3.79 -14.00 19.07
N TYR A 113 3.17 -14.80 18.19
CA TYR A 113 1.73 -15.02 18.16
C TYR A 113 1.18 -15.47 19.52
N TYR A 114 1.77 -16.49 20.16
CA TYR A 114 1.29 -16.96 21.46
C TYR A 114 1.53 -15.96 22.60
N ALA A 115 2.54 -15.10 22.50
CA ALA A 115 2.78 -14.05 23.48
C ALA A 115 1.62 -13.03 23.44
N ILE A 116 1.30 -12.52 22.24
CA ILE A 116 0.21 -11.55 22.04
C ILE A 116 -1.15 -12.18 22.35
N MET A 117 -1.41 -13.41 21.88
CA MET A 117 -2.69 -14.08 22.11
C MET A 117 -2.95 -14.39 23.58
N ARG A 118 -1.92 -14.51 24.42
CA ARG A 118 -2.10 -14.68 25.87
C ARG A 118 -2.67 -13.43 26.53
N GLU A 119 -2.35 -12.26 26.00
CA GLU A 119 -2.82 -10.97 26.52
C GLU A 119 -4.22 -10.64 26.01
N CYS A 120 -4.48 -10.93 24.73
CA CYS A 120 -5.73 -10.57 24.05
C CYS A 120 -6.72 -11.73 23.88
N HIS A 121 -6.58 -12.83 24.63
CA HIS A 121 -7.46 -13.99 24.44
C HIS A 121 -8.93 -13.61 24.75
N PRO A 122 -9.91 -14.06 23.93
CA PRO A 122 -11.32 -13.75 24.16
C PRO A 122 -11.84 -14.25 25.52
N ASP A 123 -11.28 -15.33 26.06
CA ASP A 123 -11.69 -15.84 27.38
C ASP A 123 -11.14 -15.01 28.56
N LEU A 124 -10.08 -14.21 28.34
CA LEU A 124 -9.42 -13.41 29.38
C LEU A 124 -9.86 -11.96 29.37
N SER A 125 -10.21 -11.42 28.20
CA SER A 125 -10.58 -10.03 27.99
C SER A 125 -12.04 -9.95 27.55
N GLN A 126 -12.85 -9.15 28.26
CA GLN A 126 -14.26 -8.93 27.92
C GLN A 126 -14.46 -7.72 27.00
N ASP A 127 -13.38 -7.06 26.59
CA ASP A 127 -13.41 -5.85 25.78
C ASP A 127 -13.59 -6.20 24.30
N GLU A 128 -14.53 -5.50 23.63
CA GLU A 128 -14.80 -5.67 22.20
C GLU A 128 -13.55 -5.43 21.34
N GLU A 129 -12.73 -4.43 21.69
CA GLU A 129 -11.47 -4.13 21.00
C GLU A 129 -10.47 -5.29 21.05
N SER A 130 -10.45 -6.04 22.17
CA SER A 130 -9.56 -7.19 22.33
C SER A 130 -10.03 -8.40 21.51
N LEU A 131 -11.36 -8.60 21.41
CA LEU A 131 -11.95 -9.63 20.56
C LEU A 131 -11.61 -9.39 19.08
N GLU A 132 -11.79 -8.17 18.60
CA GLU A 132 -11.46 -7.81 17.23
C GLU A 132 -9.95 -7.91 16.97
N PHE A 133 -9.12 -7.45 17.92
CA PHE A 133 -7.67 -7.57 17.82
C PHE A 133 -7.20 -9.03 17.77
N SER A 134 -7.75 -9.91 18.60
CA SER A 134 -7.46 -11.34 18.57
C SER A 134 -7.80 -11.97 17.22
N THR A 135 -8.91 -11.54 16.61
CA THR A 135 -9.34 -11.99 15.28
C THR A 135 -8.32 -11.60 14.22
N VAL A 136 -7.79 -10.38 14.28
CA VAL A 136 -6.77 -9.92 13.32
C VAL A 136 -5.43 -10.62 13.52
N ILE A 137 -5.00 -10.82 14.76
CA ILE A 137 -3.78 -11.57 15.06
C ILE A 137 -3.86 -13.02 14.53
N ASN A 138 -5.05 -13.64 14.62
CA ASN A 138 -5.29 -14.96 14.02
C ASN A 138 -5.12 -14.95 12.50
N GLU A 139 -5.67 -13.95 11.80
CA GLU A 139 -5.55 -13.84 10.34
C GLU A 139 -4.11 -13.53 9.89
N ILE A 140 -3.40 -12.68 10.64
CA ILE A 140 -1.97 -12.39 10.40
C ILE A 140 -1.15 -13.67 10.55
N TYR A 141 -1.33 -14.40 11.66
CA TYR A 141 -0.62 -15.65 11.90
C TYR A 141 -0.91 -16.69 10.82
N GLU A 142 -2.18 -16.85 10.43
CA GLU A 142 -2.59 -17.78 9.38
C GLU A 142 -2.07 -17.37 7.99
N THR A 143 -1.75 -16.09 7.77
CA THR A 143 -1.07 -15.63 6.55
C THR A 143 0.43 -15.93 6.60
N LEU A 144 1.10 -15.64 7.72
CA LEU A 144 2.54 -15.77 7.86
C LEU A 144 3.03 -17.21 8.12
N LYS A 145 2.16 -18.07 8.66
CA LYS A 145 2.44 -19.48 8.94
C LYS A 145 2.65 -20.30 7.66
N HIS A 146 1.87 -20.05 6.62
CA HIS A 146 1.99 -20.79 5.36
C HIS A 146 3.00 -20.10 4.44
N PRO A 147 4.03 -20.81 3.93
CA PRO A 147 5.09 -20.20 3.14
C PRO A 147 4.56 -19.53 1.85
N ASP A 148 3.57 -20.15 1.20
CA ASP A 148 2.97 -19.61 -0.03
C ASP A 148 2.21 -18.29 0.23
N ARG A 149 1.48 -18.21 1.35
CA ARG A 149 0.75 -17.00 1.76
C ARG A 149 1.69 -15.89 2.18
N ARG A 150 2.75 -16.24 2.90
CA ARG A 150 3.82 -15.32 3.30
C ARG A 150 4.51 -14.73 2.07
N ALA A 151 4.91 -15.56 1.11
CA ALA A 151 5.55 -15.11 -0.12
C ALA A 151 4.64 -14.18 -0.94
N ALA A 152 3.33 -14.49 -1.03
CA ALA A 152 2.36 -13.63 -1.69
C ALA A 152 2.22 -12.27 -0.97
N TYR A 153 2.12 -12.28 0.36
CA TYR A 153 2.10 -11.06 1.17
C TYR A 153 3.35 -10.20 0.95
N ASP A 154 4.54 -10.82 1.03
CA ASP A 154 5.83 -10.14 0.84
C ASP A 154 5.97 -9.53 -0.55
N ALA A 155 5.39 -10.16 -1.57
CA ALA A 155 5.34 -9.62 -2.92
C ALA A 155 4.40 -8.41 -3.02
N ILE A 156 3.20 -8.49 -2.43
CA ILE A 156 2.19 -7.41 -2.48
C ILE A 156 2.69 -6.16 -1.75
N VAL A 157 3.17 -6.35 -0.53
CA VAL A 157 3.65 -5.27 0.35
C VAL A 157 4.96 -4.68 -0.17
N GLY A 158 5.65 -5.39 -1.06
CA GLY A 158 6.92 -4.96 -1.63
C GLY A 158 8.05 -5.12 -0.63
N ILE A 159 8.08 -6.21 0.13
CA ILE A 159 9.22 -6.65 0.95
C ILE A 159 10.19 -7.47 0.09
N SER A 160 9.65 -8.24 -0.86
CA SER A 160 10.47 -8.96 -1.84
C SER A 160 11.16 -7.98 -2.81
N GLY A 161 12.47 -8.15 -3.01
CA GLY A 161 13.27 -7.25 -3.85
C GLY A 161 12.93 -7.30 -5.34
N ASP A 162 12.28 -8.37 -5.78
CA ASP A 162 11.90 -8.62 -7.18
C ASP A 162 10.38 -8.43 -7.40
N ALA A 163 9.68 -7.82 -6.44
CA ALA A 163 8.25 -7.56 -6.54
C ALA A 163 7.92 -6.58 -7.69
N ILE A 164 6.77 -6.81 -8.34
CA ILE A 164 6.22 -5.93 -9.38
C ILE A 164 5.22 -4.97 -8.72
N ASN A 165 5.20 -3.70 -9.15
CA ASN A 165 4.27 -2.71 -8.61
C ASN A 165 2.82 -3.15 -8.90
N PRO A 166 1.99 -3.42 -7.88
CA PRO A 166 0.62 -3.87 -8.06
C PRO A 166 -0.30 -2.87 -8.79
N PHE A 167 0.08 -1.59 -8.86
CA PHE A 167 -0.65 -0.57 -9.62
C PHE A 167 -0.34 -0.59 -11.12
N THR A 168 0.77 -1.22 -11.51
CA THR A 168 1.17 -1.41 -12.92
C THR A 168 0.98 -2.84 -13.40
N ASP A 169 0.78 -3.77 -12.48
CA ASP A 169 0.60 -5.18 -12.77
C ASP A 169 -0.81 -5.46 -13.32
N THR A 170 -0.87 -6.13 -14.47
CA THR A 170 -2.11 -6.56 -15.12
C THR A 170 -2.38 -8.05 -14.91
N SER A 171 -1.59 -8.73 -14.08
CA SER A 171 -1.70 -10.18 -13.86
C SER A 171 -2.89 -10.59 -13.01
N PHE A 172 -3.43 -9.67 -12.20
CA PHE A 172 -4.56 -9.92 -11.30
C PHE A 172 -5.85 -9.32 -11.87
N GLU A 173 -6.95 -10.04 -11.64
CA GLU A 173 -8.29 -9.54 -11.97
C GLU A 173 -8.69 -8.41 -11.02
N ARG A 174 -9.47 -7.45 -11.53
CA ARG A 174 -9.99 -6.31 -10.77
C ARG A 174 -11.38 -6.65 -10.24
N ASP A 175 -11.42 -7.55 -9.27
CA ASP A 175 -12.62 -8.18 -8.75
C ASP A 175 -12.97 -7.76 -7.31
N GLN A 176 -12.26 -6.76 -6.79
CA GLN A 176 -12.54 -6.17 -5.49
C GLN A 176 -13.05 -4.74 -5.65
N VAL A 177 -13.88 -4.29 -4.71
CA VAL A 177 -14.40 -2.93 -4.65
C VAL A 177 -13.66 -2.12 -3.59
N PHE A 178 -13.24 -0.91 -3.96
CA PHE A 178 -12.62 0.06 -3.09
C PHE A 178 -13.40 1.37 -3.11
N VAL A 179 -13.62 1.99 -1.95
CA VAL A 179 -14.25 3.31 -1.84
C VAL A 179 -13.19 4.34 -1.46
N ASP A 180 -13.01 5.34 -2.32
CA ASP A 180 -12.21 6.53 -2.04
C ASP A 180 -12.99 7.45 -1.08
N GLU A 181 -12.75 7.29 0.21
CA GLU A 181 -13.42 8.07 1.26
C GLU A 181 -13.08 9.57 1.19
N LEU A 182 -11.99 10.00 0.54
CA LEU A 182 -11.68 11.42 0.38
C LEU A 182 -12.63 12.07 -0.63
N THR A 183 -12.93 11.34 -1.70
CA THR A 183 -13.85 11.77 -2.76
C THR A 183 -15.33 11.55 -2.38
N CYS A 184 -15.63 10.54 -1.55
CA CYS A 184 -17.01 10.16 -1.23
C CYS A 184 -17.81 11.25 -0.52
N ILE A 185 -18.85 11.81 -1.14
CA ILE A 185 -19.68 12.86 -0.52
C ILE A 185 -20.80 12.34 0.40
N GLY A 186 -20.81 11.04 0.73
CA GLY A 186 -21.80 10.48 1.64
C GLY A 186 -23.24 10.40 1.12
N CYS A 187 -23.44 10.28 -0.21
CA CYS A 187 -24.77 10.22 -0.83
C CYS A 187 -25.61 8.97 -0.49
N ARG A 188 -24.98 7.91 0.03
CA ARG A 188 -25.57 6.63 0.44
C ARG A 188 -26.15 5.74 -0.68
N ASN A 189 -26.05 6.14 -1.94
CA ASN A 189 -26.55 5.31 -3.06
C ASN A 189 -25.98 3.89 -3.03
N CYS A 190 -24.67 3.75 -2.85
CA CYS A 190 -24.02 2.44 -2.79
C CYS A 190 -24.51 1.57 -1.63
N ALA A 191 -24.66 2.13 -0.42
CA ALA A 191 -25.16 1.40 0.75
C ALA A 191 -26.64 1.02 0.62
N ASN A 192 -27.43 1.78 -0.14
CA ASN A 192 -28.81 1.43 -0.43
C ASN A 192 -28.91 0.30 -1.46
N VAL A 193 -28.03 0.29 -2.47
CA VAL A 193 -28.00 -0.74 -3.53
C VAL A 193 -27.38 -2.04 -2.99
N CYS A 194 -26.25 -1.97 -2.30
CA CYS A 194 -25.47 -3.10 -1.79
C CYS A 194 -25.22 -2.96 -0.27
N PRO A 195 -26.22 -3.24 0.59
CA PRO A 195 -26.13 -3.05 2.04
C PRO A 195 -25.23 -4.08 2.74
N ASN A 196 -24.93 -5.22 2.10
CA ASN A 196 -24.01 -6.21 2.69
C ASN A 196 -22.54 -5.88 2.38
N THR A 197 -22.30 -5.18 1.27
CA THR A 197 -20.97 -4.75 0.84
C THR A 197 -20.59 -3.41 1.46
N TYR A 198 -21.49 -2.42 1.42
CA TYR A 198 -21.19 -1.06 1.85
C TYR A 198 -21.91 -0.65 3.13
N GLN A 199 -21.20 0.10 3.97
CA GLN A 199 -21.75 0.74 5.15
C GLN A 199 -21.35 2.21 5.20
N MET A 200 -22.21 3.03 5.80
CA MET A 200 -21.89 4.42 6.09
C MET A 200 -21.14 4.52 7.41
N GLU A 201 -19.98 5.16 7.41
CA GLU A 201 -19.25 5.49 8.64
C GLU A 201 -20.03 6.55 9.41
N PRO A 202 -20.33 6.32 10.70
CA PRO A 202 -21.15 7.24 11.49
C PRO A 202 -20.45 8.57 11.74
N ASP A 203 -19.14 8.54 11.97
CA ASP A 203 -18.38 9.71 12.41
C ASP A 203 -18.14 10.73 11.29
N PHE A 204 -17.86 10.26 10.07
CA PHE A 204 -17.53 11.13 8.94
C PHE A 204 -18.62 11.21 7.87
N GLY A 205 -19.62 10.31 7.92
CA GLY A 205 -20.69 10.24 6.92
C GLY A 205 -20.22 9.76 5.54
N ARG A 206 -19.07 9.09 5.45
CA ARG A 206 -18.48 8.53 4.21
C ARG A 206 -18.91 7.08 4.03
N ALA A 207 -19.01 6.61 2.78
CA ALA A 207 -19.26 5.20 2.51
C ALA A 207 -17.97 4.38 2.63
N ARG A 208 -18.08 3.11 3.01
CA ARG A 208 -16.97 2.15 3.11
C ARG A 208 -17.38 0.80 2.56
N ALA A 209 -16.45 0.08 1.92
CA ALA A 209 -16.64 -1.31 1.54
C ALA A 209 -16.20 -2.23 2.69
N MET A 210 -17.16 -2.71 3.48
CA MET A 210 -16.92 -3.55 4.67
C MET A 210 -16.67 -5.01 4.31
N ALA A 211 -17.28 -5.46 3.22
CA ALA A 211 -17.13 -6.82 2.73
C ALA A 211 -16.82 -6.82 1.22
N GLN A 212 -16.27 -7.93 0.75
CA GLN A 212 -15.92 -8.13 -0.65
C GLN A 212 -16.70 -9.33 -1.17
N LYS A 213 -17.23 -9.23 -2.39
CA LYS A 213 -17.91 -10.34 -3.09
C LYS A 213 -19.06 -10.97 -2.29
N VAL A 214 -19.82 -10.16 -1.54
CA VAL A 214 -20.99 -10.61 -0.79
C VAL A 214 -22.27 -10.39 -1.58
N ASP A 215 -22.45 -9.17 -2.11
CA ASP A 215 -23.50 -8.88 -3.07
C ASP A 215 -23.05 -9.29 -4.49
N ASN A 216 -24.02 -9.48 -5.39
CA ASN A 216 -23.75 -9.91 -6.77
C ASN A 216 -23.01 -8.83 -7.57
N ASP A 217 -22.16 -9.25 -8.51
CA ASP A 217 -21.38 -8.35 -9.36
C ASP A 217 -22.24 -7.32 -10.13
N GLU A 218 -23.46 -7.69 -10.53
CA GLU A 218 -24.40 -6.77 -11.18
C GLU A 218 -24.85 -5.64 -10.25
N MET A 219 -25.16 -5.97 -8.99
CA MET A 219 -25.52 -4.97 -7.98
C MET A 219 -24.33 -4.10 -7.61
N LEU A 220 -23.14 -4.71 -7.53
CA LEU A 220 -21.90 -3.96 -7.32
C LEU A 220 -21.69 -2.97 -8.46
N GLN A 221 -21.85 -3.38 -9.72
CA GLN A 221 -21.73 -2.47 -10.85
C GLN A 221 -22.79 -1.36 -10.81
N GLU A 222 -24.04 -1.67 -10.47
CA GLU A 222 -25.10 -0.67 -10.27
C GLU A 222 -24.71 0.36 -9.19
N SER A 223 -24.09 -0.09 -8.10
CA SER A 223 -23.62 0.80 -7.03
C SER A 223 -22.52 1.77 -7.50
N LEU A 224 -21.64 1.33 -8.41
CA LEU A 224 -20.62 2.18 -9.03
C LEU A 224 -21.28 3.21 -9.95
N ASP A 225 -22.20 2.76 -10.81
CA ASP A 225 -22.87 3.60 -11.80
C ASP A 225 -23.78 4.66 -11.15
N CYS A 226 -24.29 4.37 -9.95
CA CYS A 226 -25.11 5.30 -9.17
C CYS A 226 -24.29 6.30 -8.34
N CYS A 227 -22.96 6.27 -8.38
CA CYS A 227 -22.10 7.15 -7.59
C CYS A 227 -21.98 8.55 -8.26
N PRO A 228 -22.44 9.65 -7.63
CA PRO A 228 -22.43 10.97 -8.25
C PRO A 228 -21.04 11.63 -8.36
N VAL A 229 -20.03 11.02 -7.73
CA VAL A 229 -18.65 11.56 -7.65
C VAL A 229 -17.60 10.50 -8.01
N ASP A 230 -18.02 9.36 -8.56
CA ASP A 230 -17.15 8.26 -9.00
C ASP A 230 -16.13 7.78 -7.94
N CYS A 231 -16.50 7.82 -6.65
CA CYS A 231 -15.60 7.46 -5.55
C CYS A 231 -15.48 5.94 -5.31
N ILE A 232 -15.98 5.09 -6.20
CA ILE A 232 -15.98 3.63 -6.04
C ILE A 232 -15.22 3.05 -7.24
N HIS A 233 -14.30 2.14 -6.96
CA HIS A 233 -13.37 1.62 -7.95
C HIS A 233 -13.24 0.10 -7.88
N TRP A 234 -13.23 -0.54 -9.05
CA TRP A 234 -12.75 -1.91 -9.19
C TRP A 234 -11.22 -1.95 -9.08
N VAL A 235 -10.71 -2.76 -8.17
CA VAL A 235 -9.28 -2.89 -7.85
C VAL A 235 -8.91 -4.36 -7.72
N THR A 236 -7.62 -4.64 -7.87
CA THR A 236 -7.09 -5.99 -7.60
C THR A 236 -6.96 -6.21 -6.09
N ALA A 237 -6.95 -7.48 -5.64
CA ALA A 237 -6.71 -7.80 -4.24
C ALA A 237 -5.39 -7.20 -3.67
N PRO A 238 -4.25 -7.23 -4.41
CA PRO A 238 -3.04 -6.53 -4.03
C PRO A 238 -3.22 -5.01 -3.86
N GLN A 239 -3.87 -4.35 -4.82
CA GLN A 239 -4.11 -2.91 -4.79
C GLN A 239 -4.97 -2.52 -3.58
N LEU A 240 -6.01 -3.30 -3.29
CA LEU A 240 -6.91 -3.02 -2.17
C LEU A 240 -6.18 -2.97 -0.82
N SER A 241 -5.22 -3.87 -0.60
CA SER A 241 -4.39 -3.86 0.62
C SER A 241 -3.60 -2.55 0.77
N LEU A 242 -2.93 -2.13 -0.31
CA LEU A 242 -2.06 -0.95 -0.34
C LEU A 242 -2.84 0.38 -0.29
N LEU A 243 -3.93 0.47 -1.06
CA LEU A 243 -4.78 1.65 -1.13
C LEU A 243 -5.27 2.02 0.24
N GLU A 244 -5.70 1.04 0.98
CA GLU A 244 -6.30 1.34 2.24
C GLU A 244 -5.29 1.50 3.39
N ASN A 245 -4.10 0.90 3.32
CA ASN A 245 -2.95 1.32 4.14
C ASN A 245 -2.60 2.79 3.90
N SER A 246 -2.82 3.28 2.68
CA SER A 246 -2.66 4.71 2.40
C SER A 246 -3.82 5.51 3.00
N MET A 247 -5.07 5.04 2.85
CA MET A 247 -6.24 5.69 3.43
C MET A 247 -6.22 5.79 4.97
N SER A 248 -5.62 4.85 5.70
CA SER A 248 -5.54 4.95 7.17
C SER A 248 -4.74 6.17 7.63
N LYS A 249 -3.80 6.65 6.80
CA LYS A 249 -2.88 7.75 7.08
C LYS A 249 -3.41 9.11 6.65
N LEU A 250 -4.43 9.14 5.79
CA LEU A 250 -4.98 10.37 5.23
C LEU A 250 -6.02 10.98 6.16
N GLU A 251 -5.92 12.29 6.37
CA GLU A 251 -6.88 13.06 7.17
C GLU A 251 -8.21 13.16 6.42
N ARG A 252 -9.30 12.96 7.16
CA ARG A 252 -10.66 12.94 6.62
C ARG A 252 -11.40 14.18 7.06
N THR A 253 -12.08 14.81 6.11
CA THR A 253 -13.04 15.88 6.43
C THR A 253 -14.42 15.28 6.59
N ASN A 254 -15.11 15.64 7.68
CA ASN A 254 -16.51 15.26 7.90
C ASN A 254 -17.40 15.82 6.77
N VAL A 255 -18.26 14.97 6.19
CA VAL A 255 -19.17 15.36 5.08
C VAL A 255 -20.12 16.48 5.51
N HIS A 256 -20.56 16.48 6.76
CA HIS A 256 -21.39 17.56 7.31
C HIS A 256 -20.69 18.92 7.24
N LEU A 257 -19.40 18.97 7.62
CA LEU A 257 -18.59 20.19 7.54
C LEU A 257 -18.32 20.61 6.09
N LEU A 258 -18.05 19.63 5.22
CA LEU A 258 -17.85 19.86 3.79
C LEU A 258 -19.07 20.56 3.15
N ASN A 259 -20.28 20.07 3.46
CA ASN A 259 -21.54 20.57 2.89
C ASN A 259 -21.98 21.93 3.48
N THR A 260 -21.60 22.23 4.72
CA THR A 260 -22.04 23.46 5.41
C THR A 260 -21.13 24.65 5.17
N HIS A 261 -19.81 24.43 5.08
CA HIS A 261 -18.82 25.52 5.02
C HIS A 261 -18.10 25.62 3.68
N GLY A 262 -18.41 24.73 2.72
CA GLY A 262 -17.70 24.69 1.44
C GLY A 262 -16.24 24.32 1.64
N GLY A 263 -15.98 23.08 2.03
CA GLY A 263 -14.61 22.59 2.22
C GLY A 263 -13.88 22.35 0.89
N ASN A 264 -12.56 22.55 0.91
CA ASN A 264 -11.70 22.17 -0.19
C ASN A 264 -11.78 20.64 -0.38
N ARG A 265 -12.26 20.19 -1.54
CA ARG A 265 -12.12 18.78 -1.97
C ARG A 265 -10.65 18.57 -2.34
N GLY A 266 -9.78 18.45 -1.33
CA GLY A 266 -8.35 18.33 -1.53
C GLY A 266 -8.04 17.28 -2.61
N GLY A 267 -7.26 17.67 -3.63
CA GLY A 267 -6.92 16.84 -4.79
C GLY A 267 -5.94 15.70 -4.49
N VAL A 268 -6.05 15.10 -3.31
CA VAL A 268 -5.21 13.96 -2.91
C VAL A 268 -5.74 12.72 -3.61
N ASN A 269 -4.91 12.14 -4.46
CA ASN A 269 -5.23 10.89 -5.14
C ASN A 269 -4.62 9.72 -4.36
N VAL A 270 -5.48 8.95 -3.69
CA VAL A 270 -5.07 7.78 -2.89
C VAL A 270 -4.30 6.74 -3.70
N PHE A 271 -4.63 6.54 -4.98
CA PHE A 271 -3.91 5.58 -5.84
C PHE A 271 -2.48 6.03 -6.10
N LEU A 272 -2.29 7.32 -6.35
CA LEU A 272 -0.95 7.88 -6.55
C LEU A 272 -0.12 7.79 -5.26
N GLU A 273 -0.71 8.14 -4.12
CA GLU A 273 -0.04 8.06 -2.82
C GLU A 273 0.38 6.61 -2.50
N ALA A 274 -0.52 5.66 -2.71
CA ALA A 274 -0.24 4.23 -2.50
C ALA A 274 0.86 3.71 -3.43
N SER A 275 0.84 4.09 -4.72
CA SER A 275 1.89 3.71 -5.66
C SER A 275 3.25 4.31 -5.29
N ILE A 276 3.28 5.59 -4.92
CA ILE A 276 4.51 6.27 -4.50
C ILE A 276 5.05 5.67 -3.20
N ALA A 277 4.20 5.34 -2.24
CA ALA A 277 4.62 4.69 -0.99
C ALA A 277 5.27 3.33 -1.28
N TRP A 278 4.63 2.52 -2.14
CA TRP A 278 5.17 1.23 -2.56
C TRP A 278 6.53 1.35 -3.28
N GLU A 279 6.66 2.30 -4.20
CA GLU A 279 7.94 2.59 -4.89
C GLU A 279 9.02 3.09 -3.91
N LYS A 280 8.60 3.97 -2.98
CA LYS A 280 9.25 4.36 -1.72
C LYS A 280 10.04 3.19 -1.10
N ARG A 281 9.25 2.23 -0.64
CA ARG A 281 9.70 1.03 0.07
C ARG A 281 10.63 0.17 -0.78
N GLN A 282 10.28 -0.06 -2.05
CA GLN A 282 11.10 -0.86 -2.97
C GLN A 282 12.46 -0.24 -3.25
N ALA A 283 12.54 1.08 -3.41
CA ALA A 283 13.80 1.80 -3.55
C ALA A 283 14.68 1.61 -2.30
N GLY A 284 14.09 1.69 -1.10
CA GLY A 284 14.79 1.40 0.16
C GLY A 284 15.35 -0.02 0.23
N ILE A 285 14.59 -1.02 -0.20
CA ILE A 285 15.03 -2.43 -0.23
C ILE A 285 16.16 -2.63 -1.26
N ARG A 286 16.02 -2.08 -2.47
CA ARG A 286 17.05 -2.14 -3.51
C ARG A 286 18.34 -1.44 -3.05
N ALA A 287 18.23 -0.32 -2.34
CA ALA A 287 19.37 0.37 -1.75
C ALA A 287 20.06 -0.49 -0.68
N LYS A 288 19.31 -1.10 0.25
CA LYS A 288 19.84 -2.02 1.27
C LYS A 288 20.55 -3.22 0.62
N ARG A 289 19.96 -3.79 -0.44
CA ARG A 289 20.57 -4.87 -1.23
C ARG A 289 21.89 -4.43 -1.89
N HIS A 290 21.91 -3.27 -2.54
CA HIS A 290 23.12 -2.73 -3.16
C HIS A 290 24.24 -2.48 -2.13
N VAL A 291 23.90 -1.97 -0.94
CA VAL A 291 24.85 -1.81 0.17
C VAL A 291 25.38 -3.16 0.64
N ALA A 292 24.51 -4.17 0.83
CA ALA A 292 24.92 -5.52 1.23
C ALA A 292 25.80 -6.20 0.17
N GLU A 293 25.44 -6.10 -1.11
CA GLU A 293 26.23 -6.61 -2.24
C GLU A 293 27.59 -5.93 -2.33
N SER A 294 27.64 -4.61 -2.10
CA SER A 294 28.88 -3.86 -2.00
C SER A 294 29.73 -4.35 -0.84
N GLN A 295 29.17 -4.44 0.38
CA GLN A 295 29.89 -4.96 1.55
C GLN A 295 30.44 -6.37 1.32
N ALA A 296 29.66 -7.27 0.71
CA ALA A 296 30.10 -8.61 0.35
C ALA A 296 31.24 -8.60 -0.68
N ARG A 297 31.17 -7.73 -1.69
CA ARG A 297 32.24 -7.54 -2.69
C ARG A 297 33.53 -7.03 -2.04
N TRP A 298 33.43 -6.06 -1.14
CA TRP A 298 34.58 -5.52 -0.39
C TRP A 298 35.16 -6.57 0.57
N ALA A 299 34.33 -7.36 1.26
CA ALA A 299 34.78 -8.46 2.11
C ALA A 299 35.52 -9.55 1.31
N LYS A 300 35.01 -9.91 0.12
CA LYS A 300 35.67 -10.85 -0.78
C LYS A 300 37.01 -10.32 -1.29
N TRP A 301 37.08 -9.03 -1.63
CA TRP A 301 38.33 -8.39 -2.03
C TRP A 301 39.35 -8.38 -0.88
N GLY A 302 38.95 -8.00 0.33
CA GLY A 302 39.80 -8.01 1.52
C GLY A 302 40.35 -9.41 1.85
N ALA A 303 39.51 -10.44 1.73
CA ALA A 303 39.92 -11.84 1.88
C ALA A 303 40.96 -12.27 0.82
N ALA A 304 40.84 -11.77 -0.42
CA ALA A 304 41.78 -12.09 -1.51
C ALA A 304 43.11 -11.32 -1.40
N THR A 305 43.12 -10.12 -0.80
CA THR A 305 44.31 -9.27 -0.67
C THR A 305 45.01 -9.39 0.70
N GLY A 306 44.46 -10.19 1.62
CA GLY A 306 45.00 -10.35 2.98
C GLY A 306 44.78 -9.13 3.89
N VAL A 307 43.97 -8.17 3.45
CA VAL A 307 43.59 -6.99 4.22
C VAL A 307 42.32 -7.31 5.00
N ALA A 308 42.43 -7.43 6.32
CA ALA A 308 41.32 -7.79 7.19
C ALA A 308 40.21 -6.72 7.15
N THR A 309 39.09 -7.03 6.50
CA THR A 309 37.83 -6.27 6.59
C THR A 309 36.88 -7.01 7.53
N GLY A 310 36.36 -6.31 8.55
CA GLY A 310 35.58 -6.88 9.63
C GLY A 310 34.27 -7.59 9.23
N HIS A 311 33.90 -8.57 10.06
CA HIS A 311 32.66 -9.35 10.18
C HIS A 311 31.78 -9.51 8.92
N ALA A 312 31.87 -10.71 8.32
CA ALA A 312 30.98 -11.18 7.27
C ALA A 312 29.59 -11.55 7.82
N ALA A 313 28.55 -10.82 7.43
CA ALA A 313 27.17 -11.23 7.64
C ALA A 313 26.80 -12.31 6.61
N LYS A 314 26.32 -13.46 7.08
CA LYS A 314 25.80 -14.55 6.23
C LYS A 314 24.47 -14.10 5.62
N ALA A 315 24.47 -13.74 4.34
CA ALA A 315 23.24 -13.56 3.57
C ALA A 315 22.69 -14.94 3.16
N GLY A 316 21.64 -15.40 3.85
CA GLY A 316 20.86 -16.55 3.41
C GLY A 316 20.04 -16.17 2.19
N ARG A 317 20.22 -16.88 1.08
CA ARG A 317 19.40 -16.77 -0.12
C ARG A 317 18.34 -17.87 -0.06
N GLU A 318 17.15 -17.54 0.43
CA GLU A 318 15.98 -18.39 0.22
C GLU A 318 15.42 -18.08 -1.16
N GLU A 319 15.63 -19.00 -2.10
CA GLU A 319 14.91 -18.99 -3.37
C GLU A 319 13.47 -19.46 -3.11
N ALA A 320 12.52 -18.51 -3.09
CA ALA A 320 11.11 -18.85 -3.15
C ALA A 320 10.81 -19.43 -4.54
N GLY A 321 10.46 -20.71 -4.58
CA GLY A 321 10.03 -21.38 -5.81
C GLY A 321 8.75 -20.78 -6.39
N PRO A 322 8.48 -20.96 -7.70
CA PRO A 322 7.31 -20.37 -8.34
C PRO A 322 6.02 -20.99 -7.79
N VAL A 323 5.22 -20.16 -7.14
CA VAL A 323 3.93 -20.54 -6.53
C VAL A 323 2.89 -20.78 -7.63
N PRO A 324 2.06 -21.83 -7.55
CA PRO A 324 1.00 -22.09 -8.52
C PRO A 324 -0.03 -20.94 -8.56
N ARG A 325 -0.34 -20.47 -9.77
CA ARG A 325 -1.14 -19.23 -10.02
C ARG A 325 -2.54 -19.20 -9.37
N GLY A 326 -3.19 -20.34 -9.18
CA GLY A 326 -4.54 -20.41 -8.60
C GLY A 326 -4.58 -20.14 -7.10
N SER A 327 -3.58 -20.62 -6.34
CA SER A 327 -3.51 -20.36 -4.90
C SER A 327 -3.08 -18.92 -4.62
N ALA A 328 -2.29 -18.30 -5.49
CA ALA A 328 -1.76 -16.95 -5.32
C ALA A 328 -2.86 -15.85 -5.23
N ALA A 329 -3.98 -16.00 -5.95
CA ALA A 329 -5.08 -15.04 -5.90
C ALA A 329 -5.88 -15.15 -4.58
N ASP A 330 -6.12 -16.38 -4.11
CA ASP A 330 -6.80 -16.64 -2.84
C ASP A 330 -5.94 -16.20 -1.65
N THR A 331 -4.63 -16.46 -1.71
CA THR A 331 -3.69 -16.00 -0.68
C THR A 331 -3.55 -14.48 -0.66
N ALA A 332 -3.50 -13.83 -1.83
CA ALA A 332 -3.54 -12.37 -1.95
C ALA A 332 -4.84 -11.79 -1.38
N SER A 333 -5.97 -12.44 -1.64
CA SER A 333 -7.28 -12.03 -1.11
C SER A 333 -7.37 -12.18 0.40
N ALA A 334 -6.82 -13.27 0.95
CA ALA A 334 -6.75 -13.49 2.39
C ALA A 334 -5.82 -12.47 3.09
N ALA A 335 -4.65 -12.20 2.51
CA ALA A 335 -3.74 -11.18 3.00
C ALA A 335 -4.38 -9.78 2.96
N ALA A 336 -5.09 -9.45 1.87
CA ALA A 336 -5.81 -8.19 1.74
C ALA A 336 -6.96 -8.07 2.76
N ARG A 337 -7.66 -9.16 3.07
CA ARG A 337 -8.67 -9.19 4.14
C ARG A 337 -8.07 -8.95 5.52
N ALA A 338 -6.95 -9.60 5.85
CA ALA A 338 -6.26 -9.40 7.13
C ALA A 338 -5.79 -7.94 7.28
N ALA A 339 -5.23 -7.36 6.21
CA ALA A 339 -4.84 -5.96 6.18
C ALA A 339 -6.04 -5.00 6.32
N ARG A 340 -7.20 -5.34 5.73
CA ARG A 340 -8.46 -4.60 5.93
C ARG A 340 -8.87 -4.54 7.38
N ARG A 341 -9.03 -5.70 8.01
CA ARG A 341 -9.47 -5.76 9.41
C ARG A 341 -8.51 -5.08 10.36
N TRP A 342 -7.19 -5.21 10.13
CA TRP A 342 -6.20 -4.48 10.92
C TRP A 342 -6.42 -2.97 10.89
N ARG A 343 -6.67 -2.42 9.69
CA ARG A 343 -6.93 -1.00 9.56
C ARG A 343 -8.26 -0.57 10.15
N ASP A 344 -9.29 -1.40 10.03
CA ASP A 344 -10.58 -1.14 10.69
C ASP A 344 -10.38 -1.00 12.19
N LEU A 345 -9.66 -1.93 12.81
CA LEU A 345 -9.26 -1.87 14.21
C LEU A 345 -8.49 -0.60 14.58
N GLN A 346 -7.44 -0.26 13.82
CA GLN A 346 -6.64 0.94 14.09
C GLN A 346 -7.48 2.21 14.01
N ARG A 347 -8.41 2.27 13.05
CA ARG A 347 -9.33 3.39 12.91
C ARG A 347 -10.35 3.44 14.03
N MET A 348 -10.91 2.31 14.45
CA MET A 348 -11.84 2.23 15.57
C MET A 348 -11.17 2.74 16.84
N LYS A 349 -9.91 2.35 17.09
CA LYS A 349 -9.11 2.88 18.20
C LYS A 349 -8.86 4.39 18.09
N ARG A 350 -8.51 4.90 16.91
CA ARG A 350 -8.32 6.35 16.69
C ARG A 350 -9.62 7.14 16.90
N ASN A 351 -10.72 6.71 16.28
CA ASN A 351 -12.02 7.36 16.41
C ASN A 351 -12.51 7.31 17.89
N ASN A 352 -12.29 6.19 18.60
CA ASN A 352 -12.59 6.08 20.03
C ASN A 352 -11.74 7.06 20.86
N ALA A 353 -10.44 7.14 20.58
CA ALA A 353 -9.55 8.10 21.22
C ALA A 353 -9.98 9.57 20.97
N ASP A 354 -10.32 9.92 19.73
CA ASP A 354 -10.81 11.25 19.36
C ASP A 354 -12.12 11.58 20.10
N ARG A 355 -13.04 10.60 20.22
CA ARG A 355 -14.29 10.75 20.95
C ARG A 355 -14.07 11.00 22.44
N LEU A 356 -13.14 10.26 23.06
CA LEU A 356 -12.76 10.45 24.46
C LEU A 356 -12.13 11.83 24.69
N MET A 357 -11.28 12.30 23.76
CA MET A 357 -10.71 13.65 23.85
C MET A 357 -11.78 14.74 23.73
N ILE A 358 -12.73 14.63 22.79
CA ILE A 358 -13.82 15.62 22.64
C ILE A 358 -14.68 15.66 23.92
N SER A 359 -15.05 14.49 24.48
CA SER A 359 -15.86 14.45 25.71
C SER A 359 -15.17 15.05 26.94
N SER A 360 -13.84 15.14 26.94
CA SER A 360 -13.07 15.71 28.05
C SER A 360 -12.89 17.23 27.99
N VAL A 361 -13.36 17.88 26.92
CA VAL A 361 -13.27 19.34 26.72
C VAL A 361 -14.58 20.05 27.12
N ASP A 362 -15.66 19.30 27.30
CA ASP A 362 -17.00 19.81 27.67
C ASP A 362 -17.29 19.78 29.20
N ASP A 363 -16.33 19.33 30.03
CA ASP A 363 -16.32 19.43 31.51
C ASP A 363 -15.30 20.49 31.97
#